data_AF-A0ABD0XZY3-F1
#
_entry.id   AF-A0ABD0XZY3-F1
#
_cell.length_a   1.000
_cell.length_b   1.000
_cell.length_c   1.000
_cell.angle_alpha   90.00
_cell.angle_beta   90.00
_cell.angle_gamma   90.00
#
_symmetry.space_group_name_H-M   'P 1'
#
loop_
_entity.id
_entity.type
_entity.pdbx_description
1 polymer ?
#
loop_
_entity_poly.entity_id
_entity_poly.type
_entity_poly.pdbx_seq_one_letter_code
_entity_poly.pdbx_strand_id
1 'polypeptide(L)'
;MKTEPSLTPSVLVALENLCLESEALYHIQVNLIKSLRKAPIEQVPVYVRLIITGACPSHIDELINGLRSELAVCLPASSLTQGKFSGEELSTVQSLAFDKLKDAVLKSRKLADAWLKNIMKVKNASKHKPIDFVMLLILHCTTTDQVKKKAVETAFRTKIRAGEFNENLVKDTFSTLPGVSTFLFS
;
A
#
# COMPACT_ATOMS: atom_id res chain seq x y z
N MET A 1 25.83 11.28 19.28
CA MET A 1 25.73 10.25 18.24
C MET A 1 24.57 9.33 18.59
N LYS A 2 23.38 9.54 18.00
CA LYS A 2 22.29 8.57 18.07
C LYS A 2 22.29 7.84 16.74
N THR A 3 22.95 6.69 16.70
CA THR A 3 22.88 5.74 15.60
C THR A 3 21.44 5.26 15.52
N GLU A 4 20.71 5.71 14.48
CA GLU A 4 19.47 5.10 14.03
C GLU A 4 19.74 3.59 13.85
N PRO A 5 19.13 2.69 14.64
CA PRO A 5 19.22 1.28 14.33
C PRO A 5 18.45 1.11 13.03
N SER A 6 19.15 0.80 11.94
CA SER A 6 18.49 0.22 10.79
C SER A 6 17.75 -1.01 11.31
N LEU A 7 16.41 -0.94 11.35
CA LEU A 7 15.58 -2.06 11.78
C LEU A 7 15.85 -3.20 10.82
N THR A 8 16.73 -4.11 11.21
CA THR A 8 17.16 -5.20 10.34
C THR A 8 15.97 -6.15 10.13
N PRO A 9 15.89 -6.84 8.99
CA PRO A 9 14.80 -7.78 8.71
C PRO A 9 14.57 -8.79 9.84
N SER A 10 15.64 -9.21 10.52
CA SER A 10 15.58 -10.12 11.69
C SER A 10 14.86 -9.52 12.89
N VAL A 11 15.04 -8.22 13.17
CA VAL A 11 14.32 -7.52 14.24
C VAL A 11 12.84 -7.40 13.89
N LEU A 12 12.52 -7.10 12.63
CA LEU A 12 11.12 -7.02 12.17
C LEU A 12 10.40 -8.37 12.28
N VAL A 13 11.07 -9.47 11.92
CA VAL A 13 10.55 -10.83 12.08
C VAL A 13 10.40 -11.21 13.56
N ALA A 14 11.33 -10.81 14.42
CA ALA A 14 11.21 -11.03 15.86
C ALA A 14 10.00 -10.28 16.44
N LEU A 15 9.79 -9.01 16.05
CA LEU A 15 8.65 -8.20 16.49
C LEU A 15 7.30 -8.78 16.05
N GLU A 16 7.21 -9.41 14.87
CA GLU A 16 5.98 -10.11 14.46
C GLU A 16 5.66 -11.34 15.31
N ASN A 17 6.70 -12.03 15.81
CA ASN A 17 6.54 -13.23 16.63
C ASN A 17 6.35 -12.92 18.12
N LEU A 18 6.69 -11.71 18.54
CA LEU A 18 6.30 -11.19 19.84
C LEU A 18 4.82 -10.82 19.75
N CYS A 19 3.96 -11.42 20.57
CA CYS A 19 2.56 -11.01 20.71
C CYS A 19 2.47 -9.63 21.37
N LEU A 20 2.90 -8.60 20.63
CA LEU A 20 2.94 -7.23 21.10
C LEU A 20 1.51 -6.75 21.41
N GLU A 21 1.39 -5.97 22.47
CA GLU A 21 0.15 -5.26 22.76
C GLU A 21 -0.21 -4.34 21.58
N SER A 22 -1.51 -4.22 21.31
CA SER A 22 -2.03 -3.54 20.13
C SER A 22 -1.55 -2.08 20.00
N GLU A 23 -1.32 -1.39 21.12
CA GLU A 23 -0.87 0.00 21.13
C GLU A 23 0.63 0.13 20.85
N ALA A 24 1.44 -0.77 21.42
CA ALA A 24 2.87 -0.83 21.14
C ALA A 24 3.14 -1.16 19.66
N LEU A 25 2.37 -2.08 19.08
CA LEU A 25 2.45 -2.39 17.66
C LEU A 25 2.09 -1.18 16.80
N TYR A 26 1.01 -0.47 17.14
CA TYR A 26 0.61 0.74 16.41
C TYR A 26 1.71 1.81 16.39
N HIS A 27 2.38 2.08 17.53
CA HIS A 27 3.51 3.01 17.56
C HIS A 27 4.67 2.60 16.64
N ILE A 28 4.98 1.30 16.58
CA ILE A 28 5.99 0.76 15.65
C ILE A 28 5.54 0.99 14.20
N GLN A 29 4.29 0.68 13.87
CA GLN A 29 3.73 0.86 12.53
C GLN A 29 3.77 2.32 12.08
N VAL A 30 3.42 3.26 12.96
CA VAL A 30 3.51 4.71 12.70
C VAL A 30 4.95 5.15 12.46
N ASN A 31 5.91 4.63 13.22
CA ASN A 31 7.33 4.93 13.01
C ASN A 31 7.84 4.38 11.68
N LEU A 32 7.41 3.18 11.28
CA LEU A 32 7.74 2.59 9.99
C LEU A 32 7.16 3.41 8.83
N ILE A 33 5.92 3.90 8.95
CA ILE A 33 5.31 4.81 7.97
C ILE A 33 6.18 6.06 7.78
N LYS A 34 6.62 6.70 8.87
CA LYS A 34 7.48 7.90 8.82
C LYS A 34 8.83 7.62 8.18
N SER A 35 9.35 6.41 8.32
CA SER A 35 10.63 5.98 7.75
C SER A 35 10.50 5.42 6.33
N LEU A 36 9.29 5.12 5.85
CA LEU A 36 9.04 4.39 4.61
C LEU A 36 9.63 5.07 3.38
N ARG A 37 9.60 6.42 3.34
CA ARG A 37 10.19 7.21 2.24
C ARG A 37 11.72 7.16 2.20
N LYS A 38 12.36 6.95 3.34
CA LYS A 38 13.82 6.92 3.50
C LYS A 38 14.38 5.51 3.59
N ALA A 39 13.50 4.50 3.67
CA ALA A 39 13.89 3.11 3.78
C ALA A 39 14.67 2.67 2.53
N PRO A 40 15.66 1.78 2.68
CA PRO A 40 16.24 1.08 1.53
C PRO A 40 15.13 0.41 0.73
N ILE A 41 15.20 0.50 -0.60
CA ILE A 41 14.12 0.04 -1.49
C ILE A 41 13.83 -1.45 -1.28
N GLU A 42 14.86 -2.24 -0.98
CA GLU A 42 14.78 -3.68 -0.72
C GLU A 42 14.00 -4.01 0.56
N GLN A 43 13.95 -3.07 1.51
CA GLN A 43 13.23 -3.23 2.78
C GLN A 43 11.77 -2.79 2.71
N VAL A 44 11.37 -2.04 1.66
CA VAL A 44 9.99 -1.53 1.52
C VAL A 44 8.93 -2.63 1.64
N PRO A 45 9.04 -3.81 0.99
CA PRO A 45 8.02 -4.84 1.12
C PRO A 45 7.89 -5.38 2.55
N VAL A 46 9.01 -5.47 3.28
CA VAL A 46 9.02 -5.91 4.68
C VAL A 46 8.34 -4.87 5.58
N TYR A 47 8.62 -3.59 5.34
CA TYR A 47 8.00 -2.49 6.09
C TYR A 47 6.49 -2.46 5.82
N VAL A 48 6.09 -2.56 4.55
CA VAL A 48 4.68 -2.64 4.16
C VAL A 48 4.00 -3.78 4.91
N ARG A 49 4.56 -5.01 4.87
CA ARG A 49 4.00 -6.16 5.57
C ARG A 49 3.78 -5.89 7.06
N LEU A 50 4.74 -5.29 7.76
CA LEU A 50 4.62 -5.05 9.19
C LEU A 50 3.62 -3.92 9.51
N ILE A 51 3.53 -2.89 8.66
CA ILE A 51 2.57 -1.78 8.81
C ILE A 51 1.12 -2.30 8.73
N ILE A 52 0.84 -3.26 7.86
CA ILE A 52 -0.51 -3.81 7.64
C ILE A 52 -0.83 -5.06 8.46
N THR A 53 0.18 -5.81 8.93
CA THR A 53 -0.03 -7.01 9.75
C THR A 53 -0.40 -6.63 11.17
N GLY A 54 -1.49 -7.19 11.70
CA GLY A 54 -1.91 -6.92 13.08
C GLY A 54 -2.42 -5.50 13.33
N ALA A 55 -2.74 -4.74 12.27
CA ALA A 55 -3.27 -3.39 12.38
C ALA A 55 -4.48 -3.34 13.33
N CYS A 56 -4.36 -2.51 14.37
CA CYS A 56 -5.43 -2.30 15.33
C CYS A 56 -6.67 -1.72 14.65
N PRO A 57 -7.89 -2.24 14.93
CA PRO A 57 -9.11 -1.72 14.32
C PRO A 57 -9.34 -0.22 14.53
N SER A 58 -8.88 0.36 15.65
CA SER A 58 -9.01 1.79 15.93
C SER A 58 -8.11 2.67 15.04
N HIS A 59 -6.98 2.13 14.57
CA HIS A 59 -5.96 2.89 13.85
C HIS A 59 -5.85 2.53 12.36
N ILE A 60 -6.65 1.59 11.88
CA ILE A 60 -6.55 1.08 10.50
C ILE A 60 -6.68 2.17 9.43
N ASP A 61 -7.57 3.14 9.63
CA ASP A 61 -7.76 4.27 8.72
C ASP A 61 -6.49 5.14 8.65
N GLU A 62 -5.80 5.35 9.78
CA GLU A 62 -4.57 6.13 9.84
C GLU A 62 -3.41 5.42 9.14
N LEU A 63 -3.25 4.12 9.40
CA LEU A 63 -2.20 3.31 8.77
C LEU A 63 -2.37 3.25 7.26
N ILE A 64 -3.60 3.10 6.76
CA ILE A 64 -3.91 3.16 5.33
C ILE A 64 -3.53 4.52 4.76
N ASN A 65 -3.93 5.63 5.39
CA ASN A 65 -3.61 6.96 4.88
C ASN A 65 -2.11 7.29 4.97
N GLY A 66 -1.41 6.72 5.95
CA GLY A 66 0.05 6.75 6.04
C GLY A 66 0.72 6.04 4.87
N LEU A 67 0.30 4.82 4.54
CA LEU A 67 0.80 4.08 3.36
C LEU A 67 0.52 4.83 2.06
N ARG A 68 -0.70 5.35 1.90
CA ARG A 68 -1.07 6.16 0.73
C ARG A 68 -0.18 7.41 0.61
N SER A 69 0.36 7.91 1.71
CA SER A 69 1.18 9.13 1.75
C SER A 69 2.67 8.87 1.56
N GLU A 70 3.17 7.79 2.15
CA GLU A 70 4.61 7.57 2.32
C GLU A 70 5.17 6.38 1.53
N LEU A 71 4.34 5.57 0.86
CA LEU A 71 4.84 4.43 0.11
C LEU A 71 5.66 4.90 -1.10
N ALA A 72 6.98 4.90 -0.90
CA ALA A 72 7.98 5.44 -1.80
C ALA A 72 7.81 4.91 -3.22
N VAL A 73 7.62 3.61 -3.37
CA VAL A 73 7.50 2.92 -4.66
C VAL A 73 6.27 3.31 -5.49
N CYS A 74 5.30 4.03 -4.89
CA CYS A 74 4.13 4.59 -5.57
C CYS A 74 4.30 6.07 -5.95
N LEU A 75 5.47 6.67 -5.71
CA LEU A 75 5.78 8.04 -6.08
C LEU A 75 6.50 8.07 -7.44
N PRO A 76 6.30 9.12 -8.25
CA PRO A 76 6.95 9.25 -9.55
C PRO A 76 8.48 9.15 -9.44
N ALA A 77 9.14 8.65 -10.48
CA ALA A 77 10.59 8.50 -10.57
C ALA A 77 11.39 9.77 -10.22
N SER A 78 10.83 10.96 -10.43
CA SER A 78 11.43 12.25 -10.08
C SER A 78 11.45 12.55 -8.57
N SER A 79 10.63 11.85 -7.78
CA SER A 79 10.44 12.08 -6.34
C SER A 79 11.26 11.14 -5.47
N LEU A 80 11.67 10.01 -6.04
CA LEU A 80 12.63 9.10 -5.45
C LEU A 80 14.02 9.52 -5.94
N THR A 81 15.05 9.35 -5.12
CA THR A 81 16.44 9.55 -5.54
C THR A 81 16.88 8.46 -6.54
N GLN A 82 16.18 8.33 -7.67
CA GLN A 82 16.25 7.26 -8.68
C GLN A 82 17.48 7.34 -9.58
N GLY A 83 18.56 7.97 -9.13
CA GLY A 83 19.84 7.87 -9.81
C GLY A 83 20.55 6.52 -9.60
N LYS A 84 19.96 5.56 -8.88
CA LYS A 84 20.69 4.39 -8.34
C LYS A 84 20.12 2.99 -8.63
N PHE A 85 18.86 2.86 -9.06
CA PHE A 85 18.24 1.53 -9.23
C PHE A 85 17.78 1.31 -10.67
N SER A 86 17.95 0.08 -11.15
CA SER A 86 17.43 -0.31 -12.46
C SER A 86 15.89 -0.35 -12.44
N GLY A 87 15.27 -0.16 -13.61
CA GLY A 87 13.81 -0.25 -13.74
C GLY A 87 13.26 -1.63 -13.36
N GLU A 88 14.06 -2.69 -13.52
CA GLU A 88 13.70 -4.05 -13.17
C GLU A 88 13.67 -4.27 -11.65
N GLU A 89 14.69 -3.81 -10.91
CA GLU A 89 14.72 -3.91 -9.45
C GLU A 89 13.53 -3.17 -8.81
N LEU A 90 13.21 -1.97 -9.31
CA LEU A 90 12.06 -1.20 -8.85
C LEU A 90 10.75 -1.95 -9.10
N SER A 91 10.60 -2.54 -10.29
CA SER A 91 9.43 -3.35 -10.66
C SER A 91 9.26 -4.57 -9.73
N THR A 92 10.35 -5.29 -9.44
CA THR A 92 10.33 -6.42 -8.50
C THR A 92 9.91 -5.97 -7.11
N VAL A 93 10.49 -4.89 -6.58
CA VAL A 93 10.13 -4.38 -5.25
C VAL A 93 8.67 -3.92 -5.20
N GLN A 94 8.17 -3.27 -6.25
CA GLN A 94 6.77 -2.88 -6.37
C GLN A 94 5.85 -4.11 -6.28
N SER A 95 6.12 -5.13 -7.10
CA SER A 95 5.34 -6.37 -7.10
C SER A 95 5.35 -7.02 -5.72
N LEU A 96 6.51 -7.13 -5.07
CA LEU A 96 6.61 -7.69 -3.73
C LEU A 96 5.84 -6.88 -2.68
N ALA A 97 5.88 -5.54 -2.75
CA ALA A 97 5.14 -4.68 -1.82
C ALA A 97 3.62 -4.84 -2.00
N PHE A 98 3.13 -4.88 -3.24
CA PHE A 98 1.72 -5.10 -3.53
C PHE A 98 1.28 -6.54 -3.25
N ASP A 99 2.14 -7.54 -3.39
CA ASP A 99 1.90 -8.90 -2.90
C ASP A 99 1.63 -8.91 -1.40
N LYS A 100 2.40 -8.16 -0.59
CA LYS A 100 2.15 -8.08 0.86
C LYS A 100 0.81 -7.42 1.18
N LEU A 101 0.43 -6.39 0.43
CA LEU A 101 -0.89 -5.77 0.56
C LEU A 101 -2.01 -6.74 0.17
N LYS A 102 -1.85 -7.46 -0.95
CA LYS A 102 -2.77 -8.50 -1.45
C LYS A 102 -2.99 -9.59 -0.41
N ASP A 103 -1.91 -10.16 0.12
CA ASP A 103 -1.96 -11.19 1.16
C ASP A 103 -2.73 -10.72 2.39
N ALA A 104 -2.56 -9.46 2.80
CA ALA A 104 -3.20 -8.96 4.01
C ALA A 104 -4.68 -8.65 3.84
N VAL A 105 -5.09 -8.11 2.68
CA VAL A 105 -6.53 -7.90 2.41
C VAL A 105 -7.25 -9.23 2.20
N LEU A 106 -6.56 -10.25 1.66
CA LEU A 106 -7.07 -11.62 1.59
C LEU A 106 -7.32 -12.21 3.00
N LYS A 107 -6.40 -11.98 3.93
CA LYS A 107 -6.48 -12.51 5.31
C LYS A 107 -7.42 -11.70 6.21
N SER A 108 -7.63 -10.41 5.93
CA SER A 108 -8.38 -9.50 6.81
C SER A 108 -9.50 -8.78 6.06
N ARG A 109 -10.73 -9.27 6.27
CA ARG A 109 -11.95 -8.59 5.79
C ARG A 109 -12.03 -7.14 6.25
N LYS A 110 -11.67 -6.87 7.51
CA LYS A 110 -11.69 -5.51 8.08
C LYS A 110 -10.75 -4.58 7.32
N LEU A 111 -9.57 -5.06 6.95
CA LEU A 111 -8.60 -4.29 6.17
C LEU A 111 -9.10 -4.03 4.75
N ALA A 112 -9.66 -5.05 4.09
CA ALA A 112 -10.26 -4.89 2.76
C ALA A 112 -11.39 -3.84 2.76
N ASP A 113 -12.30 -3.92 3.73
CA ASP A 113 -13.42 -2.98 3.88
C ASP A 113 -12.92 -1.56 4.20
N ALA A 114 -11.87 -1.44 5.04
CA ALA A 114 -11.25 -0.15 5.36
C ALA A 114 -10.55 0.49 4.15
N TRP A 115 -9.86 -0.28 3.31
CA TRP A 115 -9.27 0.23 2.06
C TRP A 115 -10.34 0.78 1.12
N LEU A 116 -11.39 0.00 0.86
CA LEU A 116 -12.51 0.44 0.02
C LEU A 116 -13.13 1.75 0.56
N LYS A 117 -13.38 1.80 1.87
CA LYS A 117 -13.94 2.98 2.54
C LYS A 117 -13.02 4.21 2.40
N ASN A 118 -11.71 4.08 2.63
CA ASN A 118 -10.77 5.20 2.55
C ASN A 118 -10.66 5.74 1.11
N ILE A 119 -10.65 4.88 0.11
CA ILE A 119 -10.65 5.29 -1.29
C ILE A 119 -11.96 6.03 -1.63
N MET A 120 -13.10 5.53 -1.16
CA MET A 120 -14.41 6.16 -1.40
C MET A 120 -14.57 7.53 -0.72
N LYS A 121 -13.88 7.79 0.39
CA LYS A 121 -13.85 9.09 1.09
C LYS A 121 -13.14 10.20 0.31
N VAL A 122 -12.25 9.86 -0.63
CA VAL A 122 -11.46 10.85 -1.38
C VAL A 122 -12.33 11.45 -2.48
N LYS A 123 -12.69 12.73 -2.41
CA LYS A 123 -13.63 13.37 -3.37
C LYS A 123 -12.97 14.24 -4.44
N ASN A 124 -11.65 14.37 -4.40
CA ASN A 124 -10.91 15.22 -5.33
C ASN A 124 -9.98 14.36 -6.17
N ALA A 125 -10.08 14.48 -7.49
CA ALA A 125 -9.23 13.78 -8.45
C ALA A 125 -7.74 13.98 -8.16
N SER A 126 -7.31 15.18 -7.77
CA SER A 126 -5.90 15.48 -7.48
C SER A 126 -5.38 14.83 -6.19
N LYS A 127 -6.29 14.32 -5.34
CA LYS A 127 -5.94 13.61 -4.10
C LYS A 127 -5.88 12.10 -4.30
N HIS A 128 -6.30 11.60 -5.44
CA HIS A 128 -6.12 10.20 -5.78
C HIS A 128 -4.67 9.94 -6.23
N LYS A 129 -4.17 8.77 -5.84
CA LYS A 129 -2.80 8.32 -6.10
C LYS A 129 -2.82 6.96 -6.78
N PRO A 130 -1.74 6.56 -7.49
CA PRO A 130 -1.64 5.24 -8.12
C PRO A 130 -2.07 4.07 -7.22
N ILE A 131 -1.66 4.09 -5.95
CA ILE A 131 -2.05 3.08 -4.96
C ILE A 131 -3.57 2.91 -4.80
N ASP A 132 -4.37 3.97 -4.96
CA ASP A 132 -5.84 3.87 -4.84
C ASP A 132 -6.43 3.02 -5.97
N PHE A 133 -5.93 3.24 -7.19
CA PHE A 133 -6.36 2.50 -8.36
C PHE A 133 -5.94 1.03 -8.25
N VAL A 134 -4.67 0.78 -7.91
CA VAL A 134 -4.12 -0.57 -7.75
C VAL A 134 -4.81 -1.33 -6.63
N MET A 135 -5.07 -0.69 -5.48
CA MET A 135 -5.78 -1.35 -4.38
C MET A 135 -7.21 -1.73 -4.75
N LEU A 136 -7.95 -0.92 -5.53
CA LEU A 136 -9.26 -1.34 -6.01
C LEU A 136 -9.18 -2.52 -6.97
N LEU A 137 -8.16 -2.60 -7.83
CA LEU A 137 -7.92 -3.78 -8.68
C LEU A 137 -7.61 -5.01 -7.83
N ILE A 138 -6.70 -4.89 -6.85
CA ILE A 138 -6.40 -5.97 -5.91
C ILE A 138 -7.66 -6.46 -5.20
N LEU A 139 -8.48 -5.55 -4.66
CA LEU A 139 -9.73 -5.90 -3.99
C LEU A 139 -10.71 -6.63 -4.93
N HIS A 140 -10.77 -6.25 -6.20
CA HIS A 140 -11.60 -6.93 -7.20
C HIS A 140 -11.09 -8.33 -7.53
N CYS A 141 -9.79 -8.48 -7.74
CA CYS A 141 -9.16 -9.74 -8.13
C CYS A 141 -9.10 -10.76 -6.98
N THR A 142 -9.06 -10.30 -5.73
CA THR A 142 -8.90 -11.16 -4.55
C THR A 142 -10.20 -11.62 -3.92
N THR A 143 -11.31 -10.90 -4.12
CA THR A 143 -12.58 -11.27 -3.49
C THR A 143 -13.30 -12.37 -4.27
N THR A 144 -13.65 -13.46 -3.59
CA THR A 144 -14.55 -14.50 -4.13
C THR A 144 -16.02 -14.20 -3.83
N ASP A 145 -16.28 -13.32 -2.86
CA ASP A 145 -17.62 -12.85 -2.48
C ASP A 145 -18.18 -11.91 -3.58
N GLN A 146 -19.27 -12.35 -4.21
CA GLN A 146 -19.93 -11.61 -5.31
C GLN A 146 -20.51 -10.27 -4.87
N VAL A 147 -20.99 -10.15 -3.62
CA VAL A 147 -21.55 -8.89 -3.10
C VAL A 147 -20.43 -7.86 -2.97
N LYS A 148 -19.29 -8.28 -2.42
CA LYS A 148 -18.10 -7.42 -2.33
C LYS A 148 -17.52 -7.07 -3.69
N LYS A 149 -17.45 -8.04 -4.60
CA LYS A 149 -17.01 -7.80 -5.98
C LYS A 149 -17.83 -6.69 -6.64
N LYS A 150 -19.17 -6.79 -6.54
CA LYS A 150 -20.10 -5.75 -7.02
C LYS A 150 -19.89 -4.40 -6.32
N ALA A 151 -19.56 -4.39 -5.03
CA ALA A 151 -19.26 -3.16 -4.30
C ALA A 151 -17.99 -2.47 -4.83
N VAL A 152 -16.94 -3.23 -5.12
CA VAL A 152 -15.69 -2.72 -5.74
C VAL A 152 -15.96 -2.20 -7.16
N GLU A 153 -16.73 -2.91 -7.98
CA GLU A 153 -17.12 -2.44 -9.31
C GLU A 153 -17.97 -1.16 -9.26
N THR A 154 -18.85 -1.06 -8.27
CA THR A 154 -19.66 0.14 -8.04
C THR A 154 -18.77 1.31 -7.60
N ALA A 155 -17.76 1.07 -6.77
CA ALA A 155 -16.76 2.07 -6.42
C ALA A 155 -16.03 2.59 -7.66
N PHE A 156 -15.50 1.70 -8.52
CA PHE A 156 -14.90 2.09 -9.80
C PHE A 156 -15.83 2.99 -10.63
N ARG A 157 -17.07 2.53 -10.89
CA ARG A 157 -18.05 3.31 -11.67
C ARG A 157 -18.33 4.68 -11.05
N THR A 158 -18.45 4.73 -9.73
CA THR A 158 -18.71 5.98 -9.00
C THR A 158 -17.55 6.95 -9.16
N LYS A 159 -16.31 6.49 -8.99
CA LYS A 159 -15.09 7.29 -9.14
C LYS A 159 -14.91 7.81 -10.55
N ILE A 160 -15.14 6.98 -11.56
CA ILE A 160 -15.03 7.36 -12.97
C ILE A 160 -16.09 8.39 -13.35
N ARG A 161 -17.35 8.17 -12.97
CA ARG A 161 -18.46 9.11 -13.27
C ARG A 161 -18.29 10.46 -12.59
N ALA A 162 -17.67 10.48 -11.41
CA ALA A 162 -17.34 11.73 -10.70
C ALA A 162 -16.11 12.46 -11.29
N GLY A 163 -15.43 11.89 -12.30
CA GLY A 163 -14.17 12.42 -12.83
C GLY A 163 -12.97 12.30 -11.87
N GLU A 164 -13.14 11.57 -10.77
CA GLU A 164 -12.13 11.37 -9.72
C GLU A 164 -11.07 10.35 -10.19
N PHE A 165 -11.50 9.32 -10.92
CA PHE A 165 -10.63 8.37 -11.64
C PHE A 165 -10.62 8.71 -13.12
N ASN A 166 -9.70 9.61 -13.51
CA ASN A 166 -9.55 10.07 -14.89
C ASN A 166 -8.35 9.39 -15.58
N GLU A 167 -8.19 9.67 -16.86
CA GLU A 167 -7.12 9.09 -17.69
C GLU A 167 -5.72 9.41 -17.15
N ASN A 168 -5.52 10.58 -16.55
CA ASN A 168 -4.23 10.96 -15.97
C ASN A 168 -3.86 10.03 -14.82
N LEU A 169 -4.79 9.73 -13.90
CA LEU A 169 -4.53 8.78 -12.82
C LEU A 169 -4.13 7.40 -13.36
N VAL A 170 -4.77 6.94 -14.43
CA VAL A 170 -4.47 5.65 -15.06
C VAL A 170 -3.07 5.67 -15.69
N LYS A 171 -2.75 6.73 -16.45
CA LYS A 171 -1.40 6.93 -17.03
C LYS A 171 -0.32 7.03 -15.96
N ASP A 172 -0.56 7.80 -14.90
CA ASP A 172 0.35 7.94 -13.77
C ASP A 172 0.56 6.60 -13.06
N THR A 173 -0.49 5.78 -12.96
CA THR A 173 -0.39 4.45 -12.37
C THR A 173 0.55 3.56 -13.17
N PHE A 174 0.34 3.41 -14.48
CA PHE A 174 1.15 2.51 -15.30
C PHE A 174 2.56 3.02 -15.58
N SER A 175 2.79 4.33 -15.51
CA SER A 175 4.14 4.92 -15.61
C SER A 175 4.92 4.81 -14.30
N THR A 176 4.26 4.99 -13.16
CA THR A 176 4.91 4.94 -11.84
C THR A 176 5.07 3.51 -11.33
N LEU A 177 4.15 2.62 -11.69
CA LEU A 177 4.08 1.24 -11.19
C LEU A 177 4.17 0.21 -12.33
N PRO A 178 5.28 0.16 -13.10
CA PRO A 178 5.41 -0.79 -14.20
C PRO A 178 5.26 -2.25 -13.76
N GLY A 179 5.69 -2.60 -12.54
CA GLY A 179 5.57 -3.97 -12.02
C GLY A 179 4.14 -4.42 -11.72
N VAL A 180 3.21 -3.47 -11.55
CA VAL A 180 1.81 -3.80 -11.23
C VAL A 180 1.09 -4.49 -12.39
N SER A 181 1.46 -4.19 -13.63
CA SER A 181 0.89 -4.89 -14.80
C SER A 181 1.20 -6.39 -14.72
N THR A 182 2.45 -6.77 -14.46
CA THR A 182 2.82 -8.18 -14.32
C THR A 182 2.14 -8.82 -13.12
N PHE A 183 2.07 -8.12 -11.98
CA PHE A 183 1.48 -8.63 -10.74
C PHE A 183 -0.05 -8.85 -10.80
N LEU A 184 -0.80 -8.01 -11.55
CA LEU A 184 -2.26 -8.14 -11.64
C LEU A 184 -2.72 -9.18 -12.66
N PHE A 185 -1.89 -9.51 -13.65
CA PHE A 185 -2.25 -10.39 -14.77
C PHE A 185 -1.51 -11.73 -14.79
N SER A 186 -0.70 -12.03 -13.76
CA SER A 186 -0.14 -13.36 -13.48
C SER A 186 -1.12 -14.23 -12.68
#